data_AF-A0A9P4GU91-F1
#
_entry.id   AF-A0A9P4GU91-F1
#
_cell.length_a   1.000
_cell.length_b   1.000
_cell.length_c   1.000
_cell.angle_alpha   90.00
_cell.angle_beta   90.00
_cell.angle_gamma   90.00
#
_symmetry.space_group_name_H-M   'P 1'
#
loop_
_entity.id
_entity.type
_entity.pdbx_description
1 polymer ?
#
loop_
_entity_poly.entity_id
_entity_poly.type
_entity_poly.pdbx_seq_one_letter_code
_entity_poly.pdbx_strand_id
1 'polypeptide(L)' 'MDAREAAIQAAIENLNSGVFPSQRAAAKAYAIPRATLSARMRGQQTSQTSHVYQQRLT' A
#
# COMPACT_ATOMS: atom_id res chain seq x y z
N MET A 1 1.70 5.18 18.11
CA MET A 1 1.86 5.09 16.65
C MET A 1 2.91 4.03 16.37
N ASP A 2 2.59 3.00 15.59
CA ASP A 2 3.54 1.94 15.23
C ASP A 2 4.44 2.44 14.10
N ALA A 3 5.73 2.62 14.38
CA ALA A 3 6.72 3.11 13.41
C ALA A 3 6.82 2.21 12.17
N ARG A 4 6.53 0.91 12.32
CA ARG A 4 6.53 -0.04 11.21
C ARG A 4 5.37 0.21 10.26
N GLU A 5 4.17 0.41 10.78
CA GLU A 5 3.00 0.70 9.94
C GLU A 5 3.10 2.08 9.29
N ALA A 6 3.69 3.06 9.96
CA ALA A 6 3.99 4.37 9.35
C ALA A 6 4.94 4.24 8.13
N ALA A 7 5.98 3.41 8.24
CA ALA A 7 6.90 3.17 7.14
C ALA A 7 6.24 2.45 5.95
N ILE A 8 5.36 1.48 6.22
CA ILE A 8 4.59 0.78 5.17
C ILE A 8 3.68 1.75 4.43
N GLN A 9 2.97 2.61 5.17
CA GLN A 9 2.05 3.59 4.58
C GLN A 9 2.81 4.62 3.72
N ALA A 10 3.91 5.17 4.23
CA ALA A 10 4.76 6.09 3.46
C ALA A 10 5.34 5.44 2.19
N ALA A 11 5.72 4.16 2.26
CA ALA A 11 6.21 3.42 1.10
C ALA A 11 5.14 3.26 0.01
N ILE A 12 3.87 3.05 0.39
CA ILE A 12 2.74 2.95 -0.53
C ILE A 12 2.43 4.31 -1.16
N GLU A 13 2.41 5.39 -0.37
CA GLU A 13 2.16 6.74 -0.86
C GLU A 13 3.22 7.20 -1.86
N ASN A 14 4.49 6.95 -1.57
CA ASN A 14 5.59 7.29 -2.47
C ASN A 14 5.63 6.40 -3.72
N LEU A 15 5.14 5.17 -3.64
CA LEU A 15 4.94 4.35 -4.82
C LEU A 15 3.80 4.90 -5.70
N ASN A 16 2.65 5.25 -5.12
CA ASN A 16 1.49 5.74 -5.85
C ASN A 16 1.69 7.13 -6.46
N SER A 17 2.50 7.98 -5.82
CA SER A 17 2.90 9.30 -6.35
C SER A 17 4.00 9.24 -7.41
N GLY A 18 4.56 8.05 -7.67
CA GLY A 18 5.59 7.86 -8.68
C GLY A 18 7.02 8.21 -8.23
N VAL A 19 7.25 8.52 -6.95
CA VAL A 19 8.60 8.73 -6.39
C VAL A 19 9.47 7.50 -6.60
N PHE A 20 8.89 6.30 -6.48
CA PHE A 20 9.58 5.05 -6.78
C PHE A 20 9.06 4.40 -8.06
N PRO A 21 9.95 3.93 -8.96
CA PRO A 21 9.54 3.33 -10.22
C PRO A 21 8.93 1.93 -10.07
N SER A 22 9.05 1.31 -8.89
CA SER A 22 8.49 -0.02 -8.63
C SER A 22 8.34 -0.33 -7.13
N GLN A 23 7.47 -1.29 -6.82
CA GLN A 23 7.32 -1.85 -5.47
C GLN A 23 8.66 -2.35 -4.88
N ARG A 24 9.58 -2.86 -5.72
CA ARG A 24 10.90 -3.32 -5.28
C ARG A 24 11.77 -2.17 -4.81
N ALA A 25 11.75 -1.04 -5.53
CA ALA A 25 12.51 0.16 -5.17
C ALA A 25 11.99 0.76 -3.86
N ALA A 26 10.66 0.90 -3.72
CA ALA A 26 10.03 1.38 -2.48
C ALA A 26 10.33 0.46 -1.29
N ALA A 27 10.17 -0.86 -1.45
CA ALA A 27 10.48 -1.84 -0.40
C ALA A 27 11.94 -1.75 0.09
N LYS A 28 12.89 -1.58 -0.84
CA LYS A 28 14.31 -1.40 -0.52
C LYS A 28 14.57 -0.09 0.22
N ALA A 29 13.97 1.02 -0.23
CA ALA A 29 14.17 2.35 0.36
C ALA A 29 13.68 2.42 1.82
N TYR A 30 12.59 1.71 2.13
CA TYR A 30 12.01 1.69 3.48
C TYR A 30 12.46 0.50 4.34
N ALA A 31 13.36 -0.36 3.84
CA ALA A 31 13.78 -1.59 4.52
C ALA A 31 12.61 -2.52 4.91
N ILE A 32 11.59 -2.61 4.06
CA ILE A 32 10.40 -3.44 4.28
C ILE A 32 10.45 -4.65 3.33
N PRO A 33 10.04 -5.86 3.78
CA PRO A 33 9.89 -6.98 2.88
C PRO A 33 8.89 -6.69 1.76
N ARG A 34 9.27 -6.93 0.50
CA ARG A 34 8.39 -6.76 -0.67
C ARG A 34 7.05 -7.49 -0.50
N ALA A 35 7.06 -8.69 0.10
CA ALA A 35 5.84 -9.46 0.37
C ALA A 35 4.86 -8.71 1.27
N THR A 36 5.36 -7.97 2.26
CA THR A 36 4.54 -7.13 3.15
C THR A 36 3.89 -5.99 2.37
N LEU A 37 4.68 -5.24 1.59
CA LEU A 37 4.18 -4.14 0.76
C LEU A 37 3.12 -4.64 -0.24
N SER A 38 3.40 -5.75 -0.91
CA SER A 38 2.49 -6.37 -1.88
C SER A 38 1.19 -6.88 -1.27
N ALA A 39 1.26 -7.50 -0.08
CA ALA A 39 0.07 -7.94 0.65
C ALA A 39 -0.80 -6.75 1.08
N ARG A 40 -0.18 -5.66 1.54
CA ARG A 40 -0.90 -4.45 1.95
C ARG A 40 -1.60 -3.76 0.79
N MET A 41 -0.92 -3.60 -0.36
CA MET A 41 -1.52 -3.03 -1.57
C MET A 41 -2.73 -3.85 -2.05
N ARG A 42 -2.62 -5.19 -2.06
CA ARG A 42 -3.77 -6.05 -2.38
C ARG A 42 -4.93 -5.85 -1.40
N GLY A 43 -4.65 -5.79 -0.10
CA GLY A 43 -5.66 -5.54 0.92
C GLY A 43 -6.38 -4.20 0.74
N GLN A 44 -5.64 -3.13 0.42
CA GLN A 44 -6.22 -1.82 0.11
C GLN A 44 -7.12 -1.85 -1.14
N GLN A 45 -6.68 -2.52 -2.21
CA GLN A 45 -7.50 -2.67 -3.42
C GLN A 45 -8.80 -3.42 -3.14
N THR A 46 -8.74 -4.51 -2.36
CA THR A 46 -9.95 -5.24 -1.94
C THR A 46 -10.89 -4.35 -1.14
N SER A 47 -10.35 -3.59 -0.17
CA SER A 47 -11.16 -2.69 0.66
C SER A 47 -11.83 -1.58 -0.18
N GLN A 48 -11.12 -0.97 -1.12
CA GLN A 48 -11.70 0.02 -2.04
C GLN A 48 -12.79 -0.61 -2.92
N THR A 49 -12.55 -1.81 -3.46
CA THR A 49 -13.53 -2.53 -4.30
C THR A 49 -14.81 -2.87 -3.50
N SER A 50 -14.65 -3.38 -2.27
CA SER A 50 -15.78 -3.67 -1.38
C SER A 50 -16.57 -2.41 -1.04
N HIS A 51 -15.89 -1.29 -0.79
CA HIS A 51 -16.54 -0.02 -0.50
C HIS A 51 -17.37 0.50 -1.68
N VAL A 52 -16.83 0.43 -2.91
CA VAL A 52 -17.56 0.77 -4.14
C VAL A 52 -18.77 -0.15 -4.34
N TYR A 53 -18.64 -1.44 -4.05
CA TYR A 53 -19.77 -2.38 -4.12
C TYR A 53 -20.87 -2.04 -3.10
N GLN A 54 -20.51 -1.68 -1.85
CA GLN A 54 -21.47 -1.27 -0.83
C GLN A 54 -22.22 0.01 -1.19
N GLN A 55 -21.54 1.04 -1.71
CA GLN A 55 -22.19 2.30 -2.13
C GLN A 55 -23.18 2.12 -3.28
N ARG A 56 -23.03 1.07 -4.10
CA ARG A 56 -23.96 0.78 -5.21
C ARG A 56 -25.23 0.04 -4.76
N LEU A 57 -25.24 -0.50 -3.54
CA LEU A 57 -26.36 -1.24 -2.96
C LEU A 57 -27.24 -0.39 -2.02
N THR A 58 -26.82 0.84 -1.73
CA THR A 58 -27.55 1.85 -0.95
C THR A 58 -28.23 2.84 -1.86
#